data_AF-A0A9W3C560-F1
#
_entry.id   AF-A0A9W3C560-F1
#
_cell.length_a   1.000
_cell.length_b   1.000
_cell.length_c   1.000
_cell.angle_alpha   90.00
_cell.angle_beta   90.00
_cell.angle_gamma   90.00
#
_symmetry.space_group_name_H-M   'P 1'
#
loop_
_entity.id
_entity.type
_entity.pdbx_description
1 polymer ?
#
loop_
_entity_poly.entity_id
_entity_poly.type
_entity_poly.pdbx_seq_one_letter_code
_entity_poly.pdbx_strand_id
1 'polypeptide(L)'
;MSSSSKEDLKDWDDEFMKTDQSTLFDLILAANFLNVKDLLDLGCQTVADMITGKTSEETRTEFNIENDFTPAEEEDIRKENQCAFE
;
A
#
# COMPACT_ATOMS: atom_id res chain seq x y z
N MET A 1 3.45 -28.08 -14.28
CA MET A 1 2.52 -27.04 -14.77
C MET A 1 3.39 -25.89 -15.26
N SER A 2 3.18 -25.45 -16.51
CA SER A 2 4.10 -24.57 -17.25
C SER A 2 4.29 -23.23 -16.54
N SER A 3 5.52 -22.70 -16.55
CA SER A 3 5.90 -21.42 -15.92
C SER A 3 5.05 -20.23 -16.37
N SER A 4 4.52 -20.28 -17.60
CA SER A 4 3.70 -19.23 -18.23
C SER A 4 2.48 -18.81 -17.40
N SER A 5 1.74 -19.77 -16.82
CA SER A 5 0.43 -19.47 -16.22
C SER A 5 0.49 -18.62 -14.95
N LYS A 6 1.64 -18.53 -14.28
CA LYS A 6 1.79 -17.69 -13.09
C LYS A 6 2.15 -16.25 -13.42
N GLU A 7 2.95 -16.06 -14.47
CA GLU A 7 3.31 -14.74 -14.99
C GLU A 7 2.06 -14.09 -15.60
N ASP A 8 1.29 -14.87 -16.38
CA ASP A 8 0.02 -14.42 -16.95
C ASP A 8 -1.00 -13.98 -15.89
N LEU A 9 -1.05 -14.68 -14.74
CA LEU A 9 -1.91 -14.31 -13.61
C LEU A 9 -1.44 -13.04 -12.91
N LYS A 10 -0.13 -12.88 -12.73
CA LYS A 10 0.43 -11.68 -12.11
C LYS A 10 0.16 -10.45 -12.96
N ASP A 11 0.35 -10.54 -14.28
CA ASP A 11 0.07 -9.43 -15.18
C ASP A 11 -1.41 -9.04 -15.15
N TRP A 12 -2.31 -10.03 -15.03
CA TRP A 12 -3.74 -9.80 -14.86
C TRP A 12 -4.05 -9.13 -13.51
N ASP A 13 -3.46 -9.59 -12.41
CA ASP A 13 -3.63 -9.00 -11.08
C ASP A 13 -3.14 -7.54 -11.06
N ASP A 14 -1.98 -7.27 -11.66
CA ASP A 14 -1.40 -5.93 -11.81
C ASP A 14 -2.28 -5.02 -12.67
N GLU A 15 -2.95 -5.56 -13.70
CA GLU A 15 -3.92 -4.80 -14.50
C GLU A 15 -5.24 -4.57 -13.76
N PHE A 16 -5.73 -5.59 -13.07
CA PHE A 16 -6.98 -5.54 -12.30
C PHE A 16 -6.92 -4.52 -11.16
N MET A 17 -5.75 -4.40 -10.51
CA MET A 17 -5.55 -3.45 -9.41
C MET A 17 -5.25 -2.02 -9.86
N LYS A 18 -5.14 -1.74 -11.18
CA LYS A 18 -5.04 -0.37 -11.73
C LYS A 18 -6.39 0.35 -11.71
N THR A 19 -6.87 0.62 -10.52
CA THR A 19 -8.07 1.42 -10.26
C THR A 19 -7.71 2.65 -9.41
N ASP A 20 -8.64 3.60 -9.29
CA ASP A 20 -8.46 4.71 -8.36
C ASP A 20 -8.43 4.24 -6.89
N GLN A 21 -7.79 5.03 -6.01
CA GLN A 21 -7.61 4.67 -4.60
C GLN A 21 -8.94 4.41 -3.87
N SER A 22 -10.02 5.12 -4.21
CA SER A 22 -11.33 4.93 -3.57
C SER A 22 -11.87 3.54 -3.87
N THR A 23 -11.86 3.16 -5.15
CA THR A 23 -12.31 1.83 -5.59
C THR A 23 -11.43 0.73 -4.99
N LEU A 24 -10.11 0.93 -4.90
CA LEU A 24 -9.19 -0.03 -4.28
C LEU A 24 -9.53 -0.25 -2.80
N PHE A 25 -9.80 0.82 -2.04
CA PHE A 25 -10.19 0.70 -0.63
C PHE A 25 -11.55 0.02 -0.46
N ASP A 26 -12.54 0.37 -1.29
CA ASP A 26 -13.84 -0.31 -1.27
C ASP A 26 -13.72 -1.80 -1.60
N LEU A 27 -12.82 -2.16 -2.53
CA LEU A 27 -12.53 -3.54 -2.88
C LEU A 27 -11.89 -4.31 -1.73
N ILE A 28 -10.92 -3.71 -1.03
CA ILE A 28 -10.30 -4.29 0.18
C ILE A 28 -11.35 -4.52 1.27
N LEU A 29 -12.22 -3.53 1.52
CA LEU A 29 -13.30 -3.64 2.49
C LEU A 29 -14.29 -4.74 2.13
N ALA A 30 -14.70 -4.82 0.85
CA ALA A 30 -15.58 -5.86 0.35
C ALA A 30 -14.94 -7.26 0.45
N ALA A 31 -13.66 -7.38 0.11
CA ALA A 31 -12.91 -8.64 0.21
C ALA A 31 -12.82 -9.13 1.66
N ASN A 32 -12.54 -8.22 2.61
CA ASN A 32 -12.56 -8.51 4.03
C ASN A 32 -13.95 -8.95 4.51
N PHE A 33 -15.01 -8.22 4.13
CA PHE A 33 -16.39 -8.55 4.51
C PHE A 33 -16.85 -9.91 3.97
N LEU A 34 -16.51 -10.23 2.73
CA LEU A 34 -16.85 -11.50 2.08
C LEU A 34 -15.87 -12.64 2.42
N ASN A 35 -14.84 -12.36 3.23
CA ASN A 35 -13.79 -13.30 3.61
C ASN A 35 -13.06 -13.93 2.40
N VAL A 36 -12.77 -13.13 1.38
CA VAL A 36 -12.00 -13.52 0.20
C VAL A 36 -10.54 -13.15 0.42
N LYS A 37 -9.79 -14.07 1.07
CA LYS A 37 -8.41 -13.82 1.52
C LYS A 37 -7.47 -13.41 0.40
N ASP A 38 -7.48 -14.09 -0.74
CA ASP A 38 -6.52 -13.81 -1.83
C ASP A 38 -6.71 -12.42 -2.42
N LEU A 39 -7.97 -11.94 -2.52
CA LEU A 39 -8.28 -10.59 -2.98
C LEU A 39 -7.91 -9.52 -1.94
N LEU A 40 -8.13 -9.82 -0.66
CA LEU A 40 -7.71 -8.97 0.44
C LEU A 40 -6.19 -8.80 0.46
N ASP A 41 -5.45 -9.92 0.37
CA ASP A 41 -3.98 -9.92 0.34
C ASP A 41 -3.46 -9.14 -0.87
N LEU A 42 -4.04 -9.35 -2.06
CA LEU A 42 -3.65 -8.64 -3.27
C LEU A 42 -3.86 -7.12 -3.13
N GLY A 43 -5.04 -6.69 -2.65
CA GLY A 43 -5.32 -5.27 -2.43
C GLY A 43 -4.40 -4.64 -1.37
N CYS A 44 -4.16 -5.34 -0.26
CA CYS A 44 -3.21 -4.91 0.76
C CYS A 44 -1.78 -4.80 0.23
N GLN A 45 -1.35 -5.74 -0.61
CA GLN A 45 -0.03 -5.71 -1.25
C GLN A 45 0.08 -4.51 -2.19
N THR A 46 -0.93 -4.23 -3.01
CA THR A 46 -0.94 -3.05 -3.89
C THR A 46 -0.77 -1.76 -3.10
N VAL A 47 -1.48 -1.60 -1.97
CA VAL A 47 -1.32 -0.42 -1.10
C VAL A 47 0.07 -0.37 -0.47
N ALA A 48 0.62 -1.51 -0.05
CA ALA A 48 1.98 -1.58 0.49
C ALA A 48 3.04 -1.18 -0.56
N ASP A 49 2.87 -1.61 -1.80
CA ASP A 49 3.77 -1.28 -2.91
C ASP A 49 3.71 0.22 -3.25
N MET A 50 2.55 0.86 -3.09
CA MET A 50 2.40 2.33 -3.24
C MET A 50 3.16 3.13 -2.18
N ILE A 51 3.42 2.55 -0.99
CA ILE A 51 4.12 3.19 0.12
C ILE A 51 5.62 2.86 0.10
N THR A 52 5.97 1.66 -0.36
CA THR A 52 7.34 1.16 -0.34
C THR A 52 8.27 2.06 -1.14
N GLY A 53 9.34 2.54 -0.51
CA GLY A 53 10.34 3.41 -1.14
C GLY A 53 9.98 4.89 -1.19
N LYS A 54 8.79 5.29 -0.73
CA LYS A 54 8.42 6.71 -0.56
C LYS A 54 8.83 7.24 0.81
N THR A 55 9.12 8.54 0.90
CA THR A 55 9.29 9.20 2.20
C THR A 55 7.95 9.36 2.93
N SER A 56 7.98 9.72 4.21
CA SER A 56 6.76 10.02 4.97
C SER A 56 6.01 11.21 4.38
N GLU A 57 6.71 12.22 3.85
CA GLU A 57 6.12 13.39 3.21
C GLU A 57 5.46 13.05 1.86
N GLU A 58 6.10 12.21 1.05
CA GLU A 58 5.55 11.72 -0.21
C GLU A 58 4.32 10.83 0.01
N THR A 59 4.39 9.94 1.00
CA THR A 59 3.26 9.07 1.41
C THR A 59 2.09 9.92 1.87
N ARG A 60 2.32 10.91 2.75
CA ARG A 60 1.27 11.84 3.19
C ARG A 60 0.62 12.58 2.04
N THR A 61 1.42 13.04 1.08
CA THR A 61 0.91 13.74 -0.11
C THR A 61 0.05 12.81 -0.97
N GLU A 62 0.53 11.59 -1.26
CA GLU A 62 -0.15 10.60 -2.10
C GLU A 62 -1.53 10.20 -1.55
N PHE A 63 -1.60 9.99 -0.23
CA PHE A 63 -2.82 9.55 0.45
C PHE A 63 -3.62 10.72 1.04
N ASN A 64 -3.21 11.96 0.76
CA ASN A 64 -3.85 13.18 1.25
C ASN A 64 -4.04 13.18 2.79
N ILE A 65 -2.99 12.80 3.51
CA ILE A 65 -2.94 12.72 4.99
C ILE A 65 -2.27 13.99 5.53
N GLU A 66 -2.96 14.67 6.45
CA GLU A 66 -2.42 15.82 7.17
C GLU A 66 -1.35 15.38 8.18
N ASN A 67 -0.25 16.13 8.28
CA ASN A 67 0.73 15.92 9.34
C ASN A 67 0.24 16.58 10.63
N ASP A 68 -0.16 15.76 11.60
CA ASP A 68 -0.69 16.20 12.90
C ASP A 68 0.37 16.26 14.01
N PHE A 69 1.64 15.96 13.69
CA PHE A 69 2.75 16.10 14.63
C PHE A 69 3.18 17.55 14.80
N THR A 70 3.54 17.90 16.04
CA THR A 70 4.30 19.14 16.27
C THR A 70 5.73 18.99 15.73
N PRO A 71 6.43 20.09 15.42
CA PRO A 71 7.81 20.02 14.94
C PRO A 71 8.78 19.28 15.87
N ALA A 72 8.54 19.36 17.19
CA ALA A 72 9.35 18.66 18.19
C ALA A 72 9.10 17.14 18.16
N GLU A 73 7.82 16.72 18.10
CA GLU A 73 7.46 15.30 18.00
C GLU A 73 7.97 14.68 16.70
N GLU A 74 7.86 15.40 15.58
CA GLU A 74 8.37 14.91 14.30
C GLU A 74 9.90 14.75 14.33
N GLU A 75 10.63 15.67 14.95
CA GLU A 75 12.08 15.58 15.09
C GLU A 75 12.49 14.38 15.96
N ASP A 76 11.79 14.14 17.06
CA ASP A 76 12.06 13.02 17.96
C ASP A 76 11.76 11.68 17.27
N ILE A 77 10.62 11.55 16.59
CA ILE A 77 10.27 10.37 15.79
C ILE A 77 11.31 10.13 14.68
N ARG A 78 11.78 11.19 14.02
CA ARG A 78 12.79 11.08 12.95
C ARG A 78 14.14 10.61 13.52
N LYS A 79 14.54 11.05 14.72
CA LYS A 79 15.75 10.57 15.41
C LYS A 79 15.62 9.11 15.81
N GLU A 80 14.48 8.69 16.35
CA GLU A 80 14.25 7.29 16.76
C GLU A 80 14.28 6.32 15.58
N ASN A 81 13.77 6.74 14.41
CA ASN A 81 13.66 5.91 13.22
C ASN A 81 14.84 6.07 12.24
N GLN A 82 15.91 6.79 12.61
CA GLN A 82 17.08 6.99 11.74
C GLN A 82 17.73 5.68 11.29
N CYS A 83 17.66 4.62 12.12
CA CYS A 83 18.21 3.30 11.80
C CYS A 83 17.23 2.36 11.08
N ALA A 84 15.98 2.79 10.80
CA ALA A 84 14.98 1.96 10.12
C ALA A 84 15.11 1.98 8.58
N PHE A 85 15.99 2.85 8.05
CA PHE A 85 16.21 3.06 6.62
C PHE A 85 17.63 2.68 6.15
N GLU A 86 18.42 1.97 6.99
CA GLU A 86 19.66 1.28 6.59
C GLU A 86 19.37 -0.14 6.08
#